data_AF-A0A346AFJ9-F1
#
_entry.id   AF-A0A346AFJ9-F1
#
_cell.length_a   1.000
_cell.length_b   1.000
_cell.length_c   1.000
_cell.angle_alpha   90.00
_cell.angle_beta   90.00
_cell.angle_gamma   90.00
#
_symmetry.space_group_name_H-M   'P 1'
#
loop_
_entity.id
_entity.type
_entity.pdbx_description
1 polymer ?
#
loop_
_entity_poly.entity_id
_entity_poly.type
_entity_poly.pdbx_seq_one_letter_code
_entity_poly.pdbx_strand_id
1 'polypeptide(L)'
;MATTWKAAVALAALAATSVAVAQNAASVIANASRTMGVEGLNSITYYGSGANYNLGQNNNANYPWPRVNVNDYRRTIDFTKPALLSTGQTYAVPVTGGPAALAQFTQNIQSTNPAWAQQLEIWVSPWGFLKGAQQFNATARRRGDVTELSFEAPVKSPGGAAYRVVGHVNRDNLVTRVDTWLENPVFGDMLVSTEYSDYRDNMGLKYPSAIVQTRGGWPTFDAQILGAHANPENLSALMTPPPPPPGAGGGPPPGGPPPAPPAAASERLANGVYRITGGYVALAVEFNDHILIFEPPARTKRARRRSSPRRSA
;
A
#
# COMPACT_ATOMS: atom_id res chain seq x y z
N MET A 1 -38.35 51.96 4.89
CA MET A 1 -36.93 51.53 4.86
C MET A 1 -36.80 50.28 5.71
N ALA A 2 -36.76 49.09 5.09
CA ALA A 2 -36.40 47.85 5.79
C ALA A 2 -36.14 46.78 4.74
N THR A 3 -34.89 46.30 4.64
CA THR A 3 -34.50 44.88 4.43
C THR A 3 -33.11 44.81 3.79
N THR A 4 -32.05 44.53 4.57
CA THR A 4 -30.78 43.94 4.08
C THR A 4 -29.90 43.44 5.23
N TRP A 5 -30.42 42.68 6.20
CA TRP A 5 -29.58 42.14 7.31
C TRP A 5 -29.62 40.60 7.44
N LYS A 6 -30.38 39.89 6.58
CA LYS A 6 -30.52 38.43 6.68
C LYS A 6 -29.42 37.64 5.96
N ALA A 7 -28.70 38.23 4.99
CA ALA A 7 -27.66 37.53 4.24
C ALA A 7 -26.31 37.43 4.98
N ALA A 8 -25.96 38.42 5.81
CA ALA A 8 -24.69 38.44 6.54
C ALA A 8 -24.62 37.41 7.69
N VAL A 9 -25.76 37.09 8.32
CA VAL A 9 -25.84 36.13 9.43
C VAL A 9 -25.62 34.69 8.96
N ALA A 10 -26.11 34.33 7.76
CA ALA A 10 -25.92 33.00 7.20
C ALA A 10 -24.45 32.72 6.84
N LEU A 11 -23.73 33.70 6.28
CA LEU A 11 -22.31 33.57 5.94
C LEU A 11 -21.41 33.47 7.19
N ALA A 12 -21.73 34.23 8.25
CA ALA A 12 -21.02 34.17 9.52
C ALA A 12 -21.26 32.84 10.27
N ALA A 13 -22.46 32.27 10.19
CA ALA A 13 -22.76 30.97 10.80
C ALA A 13 -22.02 29.82 10.09
N LEU A 14 -21.94 29.83 8.76
CA LEU A 14 -21.15 28.86 7.99
C LEU A 14 -19.64 28.97 8.28
N ALA A 15 -19.11 30.20 8.41
CA ALA A 15 -17.71 30.42 8.79
C ALA A 15 -17.41 30.01 10.26
N ALA A 16 -18.34 30.21 11.18
CA ALA A 16 -18.15 29.81 12.59
C ALA A 16 -18.12 28.28 12.75
N THR A 17 -18.93 27.55 11.98
CA THR A 17 -18.95 26.07 12.04
C THR A 17 -17.66 25.45 11.48
N SER A 18 -17.09 26.00 10.40
CA SER A 18 -15.83 25.49 9.83
C SER A 18 -14.63 25.74 10.75
N VAL A 19 -14.59 26.90 11.42
CA VAL A 19 -13.53 27.21 12.41
C VAL A 19 -13.64 26.31 13.64
N ALA A 20 -14.84 26.03 14.16
CA ALA A 20 -15.03 25.15 15.32
C ALA A 20 -14.62 23.69 15.04
N VAL A 21 -14.90 23.18 13.83
CA VAL A 21 -14.50 21.82 13.40
C VAL A 21 -12.99 21.72 13.16
N ALA A 22 -12.36 22.75 12.60
CA ALA A 22 -10.92 22.81 12.42
C ALA A 22 -10.15 22.89 13.76
N GLN A 23 -10.65 23.69 14.71
CA GLN A 23 -10.11 23.75 16.08
C GLN A 23 -10.20 22.40 16.79
N ASN A 24 -11.28 21.64 16.56
CA ASN A 24 -11.43 20.28 17.07
C ASN A 24 -10.33 19.34 16.50
N ALA A 25 -10.09 19.38 15.18
CA ALA A 25 -9.08 18.52 14.55
C ALA A 25 -7.65 18.80 15.04
N ALA A 26 -7.25 20.06 15.12
CA ALA A 26 -5.92 20.44 15.60
C ALA A 26 -5.67 19.93 17.03
N SER A 27 -6.67 20.03 17.92
CA SER A 27 -6.55 19.54 19.30
C SER A 27 -6.42 18.01 19.39
N VAL A 28 -7.17 17.26 18.58
CA VAL A 28 -7.08 15.79 18.51
C VAL A 28 -5.73 15.35 17.97
N ILE A 29 -5.24 15.99 16.90
CA ILE A 29 -3.91 15.72 16.34
C ILE A 29 -2.81 16.02 17.35
N ALA A 30 -2.89 17.14 18.07
CA ALA A 30 -1.90 17.51 19.09
C ALA A 30 -1.89 16.51 20.26
N ASN A 31 -3.06 16.12 20.76
CA ASN A 31 -3.17 15.15 21.86
C ASN A 31 -2.65 13.77 21.43
N ALA A 32 -3.05 13.27 20.26
CA ALA A 32 -2.54 12.01 19.72
C ALA A 32 -1.03 12.05 19.47
N SER A 33 -0.52 13.15 18.89
CA SER A 33 0.91 13.32 18.65
C SER A 33 1.72 13.31 19.93
N ARG A 34 1.23 13.97 20.99
CA ARG A 34 1.87 13.95 22.31
C ARG A 34 1.81 12.57 22.96
N THR A 35 0.64 11.95 23.00
CA THR A 35 0.46 10.62 23.60
C THR A 35 1.30 9.56 22.89
N MET A 36 1.44 9.65 21.57
CA MET A 36 2.17 8.65 20.78
C MET A 36 3.66 8.94 20.60
N GLY A 37 4.16 10.07 21.09
CA GLY A 37 5.57 10.46 20.94
C GLY A 37 5.95 10.87 19.52
N VAL A 38 5.05 11.52 18.79
CA VAL A 38 5.25 12.00 17.40
C VAL A 38 5.81 13.42 17.35
N GLU A 39 5.69 14.20 18.43
CA GLU A 39 6.30 15.52 18.55
C GLU A 39 7.85 15.40 18.39
N GLY A 40 8.42 16.07 17.38
CA GLY A 40 9.86 15.97 17.08
C GLY A 40 10.33 14.65 16.45
N LEU A 41 9.42 13.73 16.09
CA LEU A 41 9.76 12.50 15.39
C LEU A 41 10.13 12.81 13.93
N ASN A 42 11.37 12.63 13.52
CA ASN A 42 11.81 12.82 12.14
C ASN A 42 11.88 11.50 11.37
N SER A 43 12.18 10.41 12.08
CA SER A 43 12.21 9.07 11.51
C SER A 43 11.88 8.03 12.58
N ILE A 44 11.52 6.84 12.15
CA ILE A 44 11.27 5.70 13.03
C ILE A 44 11.84 4.43 12.42
N THR A 45 12.41 3.57 13.26
CA THR A 45 12.74 2.19 12.88
C THR A 45 12.07 1.22 13.84
N TYR A 46 11.46 0.16 13.32
CA TYR A 46 10.86 -0.90 14.13
C TYR A 46 11.16 -2.26 13.54
N TYR A 47 11.13 -3.29 14.39
CA TYR A 47 11.55 -4.63 14.02
C TYR A 47 10.72 -5.72 14.70
N GLY A 48 10.73 -6.90 14.10
CA GLY A 48 10.04 -8.09 14.58
C GLY A 48 9.92 -9.15 13.48
N SER A 49 8.72 -9.71 13.32
CA SER A 49 8.41 -10.64 12.22
C SER A 49 7.12 -10.21 11.52
N GLY A 50 6.88 -10.72 10.33
CA GLY A 50 5.64 -10.46 9.62
C GLY A 50 5.38 -11.45 8.50
N ALA A 51 4.38 -11.13 7.70
CA ALA A 51 4.12 -11.81 6.45
C ALA A 51 3.50 -10.83 5.46
N ASN A 52 3.78 -11.07 4.17
CA ASN A 52 3.03 -10.48 3.08
C ASN A 52 2.08 -11.50 2.50
N TYR A 53 1.05 -11.01 1.82
CA TYR A 53 0.14 -11.89 1.10
C TYR A 53 -0.04 -11.40 -0.33
N ASN A 54 -0.02 -12.35 -1.26
CA ASN A 54 -0.05 -12.06 -2.69
C ASN A 54 -1.48 -11.79 -3.16
N LEU A 55 -1.88 -10.52 -3.14
CA LEU A 55 -3.18 -10.04 -3.63
C LEU A 55 -3.52 -10.65 -5.00
N GLY A 56 -4.69 -11.27 -5.10
CA GLY A 56 -5.21 -11.85 -6.35
C GLY A 56 -4.54 -13.15 -6.81
N GLN A 57 -3.64 -13.75 -6.02
CA GLN A 57 -2.99 -15.05 -6.36
C GLN A 57 -3.58 -16.24 -5.59
N ASN A 58 -4.79 -16.12 -5.06
CA ASN A 58 -5.45 -17.23 -4.38
C ASN A 58 -5.72 -18.39 -5.35
N ASN A 59 -5.45 -19.63 -4.91
CA ASN A 59 -5.71 -20.83 -5.71
C ASN A 59 -7.22 -21.06 -5.97
N ASN A 60 -8.08 -20.37 -5.22
CA ASN A 60 -9.52 -20.35 -5.37
C ASN A 60 -10.03 -18.99 -4.89
N ALA A 61 -10.98 -18.41 -5.63
CA ALA A 61 -11.59 -17.11 -5.37
C ALA A 61 -12.09 -16.90 -3.92
N ASN A 62 -12.45 -17.98 -3.21
CA ASN A 62 -13.01 -17.91 -1.86
C ASN A 62 -11.98 -18.03 -0.71
N TYR A 63 -10.70 -18.24 -1.01
CA TYR A 63 -9.65 -18.35 0.02
C TYR A 63 -8.83 -17.05 0.15
N PRO A 64 -8.18 -16.85 1.32
CA PRO A 64 -7.23 -15.75 1.52
C PRO A 64 -6.12 -15.73 0.48
N TRP A 65 -5.50 -14.56 0.34
CA TRP A 65 -4.27 -14.38 -0.44
C TRP A 65 -3.16 -15.34 0.04
N PRO A 66 -2.31 -15.88 -0.85
CA PRO A 66 -1.19 -16.73 -0.43
C PRO A 66 -0.23 -15.98 0.48
N ARG A 67 0.05 -16.54 1.66
CA ARG A 67 0.95 -15.97 2.67
C ARG A 67 2.41 -16.28 2.39
N VAL A 68 3.28 -15.29 2.59
CA VAL A 68 4.73 -15.37 2.51
C VAL A 68 5.34 -14.77 3.78
N ASN A 69 5.95 -15.61 4.61
CA ASN A 69 6.54 -15.18 5.88
C ASN A 69 7.79 -14.33 5.65
N VAL A 70 7.96 -13.33 6.52
CA VAL A 70 9.12 -12.45 6.58
C VAL A 70 9.67 -12.48 8.00
N ASN A 71 10.80 -13.17 8.17
CA ASN A 71 11.55 -13.19 9.41
C ASN A 71 12.52 -12.01 9.47
N ASP A 72 13.01 -11.68 10.67
CA ASP A 72 13.95 -10.57 10.89
C ASP A 72 13.48 -9.28 10.22
N TYR A 73 12.16 -9.05 10.27
CA TYR A 73 11.53 -7.92 9.63
C TYR A 73 11.98 -6.64 10.31
N ARG A 74 12.46 -5.69 9.52
CA ARG A 74 12.76 -4.33 9.96
C ARG A 74 12.15 -3.36 8.97
N ARG A 75 11.52 -2.30 9.46
CA ARG A 75 11.06 -1.18 8.64
C ARG A 75 11.55 0.12 9.25
N THR A 76 12.12 0.95 8.39
CA THR A 76 12.57 2.30 8.71
C THR A 76 11.84 3.29 7.82
N ILE A 77 11.34 4.37 8.40
CA ILE A 77 10.61 5.44 7.71
C ILE A 77 11.29 6.77 8.05
N ASP A 78 11.64 7.55 7.04
CA ASP A 78 12.07 8.95 7.17
C ASP A 78 10.90 9.85 6.77
N PHE A 79 10.44 10.68 7.70
CA PHE A 79 9.32 11.60 7.48
C PHE A 79 9.78 12.97 6.95
N THR A 80 11.06 13.33 7.10
CA THR A 80 11.60 14.61 6.60
C THR A 80 11.75 14.60 5.09
N LYS A 81 12.07 13.43 4.54
CA LYS A 81 12.09 13.12 3.12
C LYS A 81 11.31 11.81 2.94
N PRO A 82 9.97 11.86 2.83
CA PRO A 82 9.09 10.68 2.88
C PRO A 82 9.66 9.49 2.11
N ALA A 83 10.27 8.57 2.83
CA ALA A 83 10.93 7.39 2.29
C ALA A 83 10.80 6.24 3.29
N LEU A 84 10.78 5.02 2.77
CA LEU A 84 10.61 3.82 3.58
C LEU A 84 11.48 2.70 3.05
N LEU A 85 12.20 2.04 3.95
CA LEU A 85 12.91 0.81 3.65
C LEU A 85 12.47 -0.28 4.61
N SER A 86 11.95 -1.38 4.06
CA SER A 86 11.72 -2.61 4.81
C SER A 86 12.67 -3.70 4.33
N THR A 87 13.24 -4.46 5.26
CA THR A 87 14.15 -5.59 5.00
C THR A 87 13.76 -6.79 5.84
N GLY A 88 14.14 -7.99 5.39
CA GLY A 88 13.97 -9.22 6.17
C GLY A 88 14.43 -10.46 5.41
N GLN A 89 14.13 -11.63 5.96
CA GLN A 89 14.40 -12.94 5.38
C GLN A 89 13.08 -13.60 4.99
N THR A 90 13.02 -14.18 3.79
CA THR A 90 11.88 -14.98 3.34
C THR A 90 12.35 -16.25 2.68
N TYR A 91 11.43 -17.17 2.40
CA TYR A 91 11.71 -18.40 1.67
C TYR A 91 10.93 -18.40 0.36
N ALA A 92 11.67 -18.30 -0.76
CA ALA A 92 11.09 -18.38 -2.09
C ALA A 92 10.75 -19.83 -2.41
N VAL A 93 9.47 -20.12 -2.64
CA VAL A 93 8.99 -21.42 -3.07
C VAL A 93 8.82 -21.41 -4.59
N PRO A 94 9.62 -22.15 -5.37
CA PRO A 94 9.49 -22.15 -6.82
C PRO A 94 8.16 -22.74 -7.27
N VAL A 95 7.43 -22.00 -8.12
CA VAL A 95 6.17 -22.47 -8.74
C VAL A 95 6.36 -23.73 -9.61
N THR A 96 7.59 -24.02 -10.01
CA THR A 96 7.96 -25.22 -10.79
C THR A 96 8.20 -26.47 -9.93
N GLY A 97 8.05 -26.36 -8.61
CA GLY A 97 8.51 -27.37 -7.65
C GLY A 97 10.01 -27.27 -7.37
N GLY A 98 10.43 -27.81 -6.23
CA GLY A 98 11.81 -27.74 -5.71
C GLY A 98 11.84 -27.29 -4.24
N PRO A 99 13.00 -27.40 -3.56
CA PRO A 99 13.14 -26.94 -2.19
C PRO A 99 12.97 -25.41 -2.12
N ALA A 100 12.37 -24.95 -1.04
CA ALA A 100 12.32 -23.52 -0.74
C ALA A 100 13.74 -23.00 -0.52
N ALA A 101 14.07 -21.86 -1.11
CA ALA A 101 15.38 -21.22 -0.98
C ALA A 101 15.27 -19.94 -0.16
N LEU A 102 16.26 -19.70 0.71
CA LEU A 102 16.35 -18.46 1.45
C LEU A 102 16.51 -17.28 0.48
N ALA A 103 15.73 -16.24 0.68
CA ALA A 103 15.71 -15.04 -0.12
C ALA A 103 15.66 -13.79 0.77
N GLN A 104 16.20 -12.69 0.28
CA GLN A 104 16.09 -11.39 0.93
C GLN A 104 14.72 -10.79 0.62
N PHE A 105 14.02 -10.33 1.66
CA PHE A 105 12.87 -9.44 1.50
C PHE A 105 13.39 -8.00 1.50
N THR A 106 12.97 -7.20 0.52
CA THR A 106 13.27 -5.77 0.48
C THR A 106 12.11 -5.01 -0.15
N GLN A 107 11.64 -3.97 0.54
CA GLN A 107 10.70 -2.98 0.02
C GLN A 107 11.34 -1.61 0.19
N ASN A 108 11.76 -1.00 -0.92
CA ASN A 108 12.44 0.30 -0.91
C ASN A 108 11.57 1.34 -1.63
N ILE A 109 11.05 2.30 -0.88
CA ILE A 109 10.25 3.42 -1.36
C ILE A 109 11.10 4.68 -1.20
N GLN A 110 11.58 5.20 -2.32
CA GLN A 110 12.35 6.43 -2.36
C GLN A 110 11.43 7.65 -2.33
N SER A 111 11.91 8.76 -1.77
CA SER A 111 11.17 10.03 -1.71
C SER A 111 10.87 10.66 -3.07
N THR A 112 11.63 10.28 -4.09
CA THR A 112 11.40 10.70 -5.48
C THR A 112 10.32 9.90 -6.18
N ASN A 113 9.79 8.82 -5.58
CA ASN A 113 8.74 8.01 -6.18
C ASN A 113 7.37 8.69 -5.96
N PRO A 114 6.70 9.18 -7.02
CA PRO A 114 5.44 9.91 -6.87
C PRO A 114 4.23 8.97 -6.75
N ALA A 115 4.40 7.66 -6.93
CA ALA A 115 3.29 6.72 -7.01
C ALA A 115 2.62 6.55 -5.64
N TRP A 116 1.32 6.88 -5.55
CA TRP A 116 0.54 6.73 -4.32
C TRP A 116 0.56 5.29 -3.80
N ALA A 117 0.47 4.31 -4.69
CA ALA A 117 0.57 2.88 -4.37
C ALA A 117 1.79 2.50 -3.51
N GLN A 118 2.87 3.28 -3.59
CA GLN A 118 4.07 3.11 -2.78
C GLN A 118 4.07 4.10 -1.60
N GLN A 119 3.84 5.38 -1.87
CA GLN A 119 3.89 6.43 -0.84
C GLN A 119 2.86 6.23 0.28
N LEU A 120 1.72 5.59 0.00
CA LEU A 120 0.69 5.33 1.00
C LEU A 120 1.24 4.53 2.19
N GLU A 121 2.23 3.65 2.00
CA GLU A 121 2.80 2.83 3.09
C GLU A 121 3.42 3.66 4.22
N ILE A 122 3.86 4.88 3.88
CA ILE A 122 4.38 5.85 4.84
C ILE A 122 3.22 6.47 5.62
N TRP A 123 2.21 6.96 4.90
CA TRP A 123 1.11 7.75 5.44
C TRP A 123 0.04 6.93 6.15
N VAL A 124 -0.08 5.64 5.84
CA VAL A 124 -0.98 4.75 6.58
C VAL A 124 -0.40 4.36 7.93
N SER A 125 0.93 4.35 8.12
CA SER A 125 1.54 4.09 9.44
C SER A 125 0.97 5.04 10.52
N PRO A 126 0.87 4.63 11.80
CA PRO A 126 0.17 5.44 12.79
C PRO A 126 0.86 6.79 13.03
N TRP A 127 2.19 6.81 12.96
CA TRP A 127 2.98 8.04 13.08
C TRP A 127 2.94 8.89 11.81
N GLY A 128 3.05 8.25 10.63
CA GLY A 128 2.94 8.93 9.35
C GLY A 128 1.58 9.56 9.15
N PHE A 129 0.51 8.89 9.60
CA PHE A 129 -0.85 9.41 9.58
C PHE A 129 -0.97 10.72 10.38
N LEU A 130 -0.49 10.75 11.63
CA LEU A 130 -0.55 11.96 12.45
C LEU A 130 0.24 13.12 11.83
N LYS A 131 1.40 12.82 11.22
CA LYS A 131 2.17 13.81 10.46
C LYS A 131 1.43 14.33 9.23
N GLY A 132 0.85 13.44 8.45
CA GLY A 132 0.04 13.81 7.29
C GLY A 132 -1.18 14.63 7.70
N ALA A 133 -1.84 14.23 8.79
CA ALA A 133 -2.99 14.95 9.33
C ALA A 133 -2.64 16.38 9.76
N GLN A 134 -1.48 16.58 10.38
CA GLN A 134 -0.97 17.90 10.71
C GLN A 134 -0.58 18.70 9.46
N GLN A 135 0.17 18.08 8.54
CA GLN A 135 0.72 18.74 7.35
C GLN A 135 -0.37 19.17 6.36
N PHE A 136 -1.41 18.35 6.19
CA PHE A 136 -2.45 18.53 5.18
C PHE A 136 -3.77 19.01 5.78
N ASN A 137 -3.73 19.65 6.96
CA ASN A 137 -4.87 20.26 7.63
C ASN A 137 -6.08 19.33 7.73
N ALA A 138 -5.90 18.17 8.37
CA ALA A 138 -6.97 17.20 8.52
C ALA A 138 -8.20 17.79 9.21
N THR A 139 -9.35 17.26 8.84
CA THR A 139 -10.65 17.52 9.47
C THR A 139 -10.99 16.42 10.46
N ALA A 140 -11.78 16.74 11.48
CA ALA A 140 -12.21 15.78 12.49
C ALA A 140 -13.73 15.55 12.45
N ARG A 141 -14.12 14.30 12.69
CA ARG A 141 -15.52 13.91 12.88
C ARG A 141 -15.61 12.88 14.00
N ARG A 142 -16.43 13.16 15.02
CA ARG A 142 -16.72 12.18 16.08
C ARG A 142 -17.66 11.10 15.55
N ARG A 143 -17.33 9.82 15.79
CA ARG A 143 -18.08 8.63 15.39
C ARG A 143 -18.11 7.65 16.57
N GLY A 144 -19.13 7.79 17.41
CA GLY A 144 -19.22 7.04 18.67
C GLY A 144 -18.02 7.35 19.58
N ASP A 145 -17.28 6.31 19.96
CA ASP A 145 -16.13 6.42 20.87
C ASP A 145 -14.81 6.81 20.18
N VAL A 146 -14.82 6.88 18.85
CA VAL A 146 -13.66 7.19 18.02
C VAL A 146 -13.81 8.57 17.39
N THR A 147 -12.69 9.26 17.21
CA THR A 147 -12.61 10.44 16.35
C THR A 147 -11.95 10.06 15.03
N GLU A 148 -12.67 10.24 13.93
CA GLU A 148 -12.11 10.12 12.59
C GLU A 148 -11.40 11.42 12.23
N LEU A 149 -10.12 11.32 11.90
CA LEU A 149 -9.34 12.38 11.28
C LEU A 149 -9.19 12.06 9.80
N SER A 150 -9.37 13.04 8.90
CA SER A 150 -9.14 12.80 7.47
C SER A 150 -8.51 13.98 6.74
N PHE A 151 -7.59 13.67 5.83
CA PHE A 151 -6.93 14.63 4.94
C PHE A 151 -6.87 14.10 3.51
N GLU A 152 -6.65 15.02 2.57
CA GLU A 152 -6.41 14.70 1.15
C GLU A 152 -4.91 14.74 0.88
N ALA A 153 -4.37 13.65 0.34
CA ALA A 153 -2.96 13.55 -0.02
C ALA A 153 -2.63 14.50 -1.21
N PRO A 154 -1.38 14.98 -1.32
CA PRO A 154 -0.98 15.85 -2.43
C PRO A 154 -0.94 15.12 -3.79
N VAL A 155 -0.98 13.78 -3.77
CA VAL A 155 -1.00 12.94 -4.97
C VAL A 155 -2.45 12.75 -5.43
N LYS A 156 -2.67 12.82 -6.74
CA LYS A 156 -3.97 12.60 -7.38
C LYS A 156 -4.03 11.26 -8.07
N SER A 157 -5.19 10.63 -8.00
CA SER A 157 -5.56 9.48 -8.80
C SER A 157 -5.53 9.80 -10.30
N PRO A 158 -5.51 8.78 -11.17
CA PRO A 158 -5.67 8.98 -12.62
C PRO A 158 -6.93 9.76 -13.01
N GLY A 159 -8.00 9.67 -12.19
CA GLY A 159 -9.24 10.44 -12.37
C GLY A 159 -9.17 11.90 -11.89
N GLY A 160 -8.03 12.35 -11.35
CA GLY A 160 -7.79 13.74 -10.92
C GLY A 160 -8.23 14.07 -9.49
N ALA A 161 -8.89 13.14 -8.79
CA ALA A 161 -9.21 13.29 -7.36
C ALA A 161 -7.99 13.00 -6.49
N ALA A 162 -7.80 13.77 -5.42
CA ALA A 162 -6.78 13.48 -4.41
C ALA A 162 -7.11 12.17 -3.68
N TYR A 163 -6.07 11.46 -3.20
CA TYR A 163 -6.30 10.28 -2.36
C TYR A 163 -6.65 10.70 -0.94
N ARG A 164 -7.79 10.23 -0.46
CA ARG A 164 -8.20 10.47 0.91
C ARG A 164 -7.52 9.48 1.87
N VAL A 165 -7.08 9.98 3.01
CA VAL A 165 -6.56 9.17 4.13
C VAL A 165 -7.41 9.45 5.36
N VAL A 166 -7.89 8.38 6.02
CA VAL A 166 -8.81 8.46 7.16
C VAL A 166 -8.24 7.65 8.33
N GLY A 167 -7.89 8.30 9.43
CA GLY A 167 -7.41 7.65 10.64
C GLY A 167 -8.42 7.68 11.77
N HIS A 168 -8.43 6.63 12.57
CA HIS A 168 -9.36 6.40 13.67
C HIS A 168 -8.61 6.54 14.99
N VAL A 169 -8.85 7.62 15.72
CA VAL A 169 -8.22 7.91 17.01
C VAL A 169 -9.19 7.54 18.14
N ASN A 170 -8.76 6.63 19.03
CA ASN A 170 -9.59 6.21 20.16
C ASN A 170 -9.54 7.22 21.32
N ARG A 171 -10.29 6.95 22.41
CA ARG A 171 -10.32 7.78 23.62
C ARG A 171 -8.98 7.93 24.35
N ASP A 172 -8.05 7.01 24.10
CA ASP A 172 -6.71 7.02 24.70
C ASP A 172 -5.71 7.77 23.79
N ASN A 173 -6.21 8.49 22.78
CA ASN A 173 -5.43 9.20 21.77
C ASN A 173 -4.48 8.31 20.95
N LEU A 174 -4.83 7.03 20.76
CA LEU A 174 -4.09 6.10 19.93
C LEU A 174 -4.75 5.98 18.55
N VAL A 175 -3.93 6.00 17.49
CA VAL A 175 -4.37 5.66 16.13
C VAL A 175 -4.57 4.15 16.05
N THR A 176 -5.81 3.72 15.84
CA THR A 176 -6.19 2.28 15.86
C THR A 176 -6.42 1.70 14.47
N ARG A 177 -6.71 2.56 13.49
CA ARG A 177 -6.86 2.18 12.08
C ARG A 177 -6.55 3.36 11.19
N VAL A 178 -5.98 3.12 10.02
CA VAL A 178 -5.87 4.10 8.94
C VAL A 178 -6.33 3.46 7.64
N ASP A 179 -7.29 4.12 7.00
CA ASP A 179 -7.94 3.71 5.77
C ASP A 179 -7.54 4.66 4.63
N THR A 180 -7.30 4.11 3.45
CA THR A 180 -7.16 4.85 2.20
C THR A 180 -7.66 4.00 1.04
N TRP A 181 -7.61 4.52 -0.17
CA TRP A 181 -8.07 3.82 -1.37
C TRP A 181 -6.97 3.80 -2.41
N LEU A 182 -6.96 2.72 -3.18
CA LEU A 182 -6.06 2.53 -4.30
C LEU A 182 -6.84 1.96 -5.48
N GLU A 183 -6.64 2.53 -6.65
CA GLU A 183 -7.16 1.99 -7.90
C GLU A 183 -6.60 0.58 -8.16
N ASN A 184 -7.48 -0.34 -8.52
CA ASN A 184 -7.15 -1.69 -8.86
C ASN A 184 -7.95 -2.15 -10.08
N PRO A 185 -7.31 -2.78 -11.09
CA PRO A 185 -8.02 -3.23 -12.29
C PRO A 185 -9.18 -4.20 -12.06
N VAL A 186 -9.16 -4.94 -10.94
CA VAL A 186 -10.19 -5.94 -10.59
C VAL A 186 -11.13 -5.38 -9.53
N PHE A 187 -10.61 -4.73 -8.50
CA PHE A 187 -11.40 -4.27 -7.34
C PHE A 187 -11.93 -2.82 -7.46
N GLY A 188 -11.60 -2.10 -8.52
CA GLY A 188 -11.93 -0.68 -8.67
C GLY A 188 -11.22 0.16 -7.62
N ASP A 189 -11.94 1.03 -6.91
CA ASP A 189 -11.42 1.80 -5.78
C ASP A 189 -11.27 0.90 -4.54
N MET A 190 -10.17 0.17 -4.48
CA MET A 190 -9.91 -0.83 -3.46
C MET A 190 -9.56 -0.17 -2.13
N LEU A 191 -10.31 -0.50 -1.07
CA LEU A 191 -9.96 -0.12 0.30
C LEU A 191 -8.63 -0.75 0.71
N VAL A 192 -7.73 0.08 1.22
CA VAL A 192 -6.53 -0.31 1.95
C VAL A 192 -6.76 0.10 3.40
N SER A 193 -6.93 -0.88 4.28
CA SER A 193 -7.17 -0.65 5.71
C SER A 193 -6.03 -1.22 6.53
N THR A 194 -5.38 -0.40 7.35
CA THR A 194 -4.31 -0.85 8.27
C THR A 194 -4.75 -0.67 9.70
N GLU A 195 -4.83 -1.76 10.46
CA GLU A 195 -5.24 -1.81 11.86
C GLU A 195 -4.03 -1.99 12.79
N TYR A 196 -4.13 -1.38 13.98
CA TYR A 196 -3.09 -1.30 14.99
C TYR A 196 -3.64 -1.72 16.34
N SER A 197 -3.02 -2.73 16.96
CA SER A 197 -3.40 -3.18 18.30
C SER A 197 -2.19 -3.38 19.21
N ASP A 198 -2.49 -3.60 20.49
CA ASP A 198 -1.53 -4.02 21.51
C ASP A 198 -0.35 -3.05 21.61
N TYR A 199 -0.68 -1.76 21.78
CA TYR A 199 0.29 -0.68 21.89
C TYR A 199 1.22 -0.87 23.09
N ARG A 200 2.52 -0.72 22.82
CA ARG A 200 3.61 -0.70 23.79
C ARG A 200 4.27 0.67 23.81
N ASP A 201 5.09 0.90 24.83
CA ASP A 201 5.86 2.12 25.02
C ASP A 201 7.35 1.81 24.93
N ASN A 202 8.11 2.70 24.29
CA ASN A 202 9.56 2.74 24.43
C ASN A 202 10.00 4.19 24.62
N MET A 203 10.28 4.57 25.87
CA MET A 203 10.75 5.91 26.23
C MET A 203 9.84 7.03 25.71
N GLY A 204 8.52 6.84 25.81
CA GLY A 204 7.51 7.81 25.36
C GLY A 204 7.09 7.67 23.88
N LEU A 205 7.78 6.84 23.08
CA LEU A 205 7.30 6.45 21.77
C LEU A 205 6.29 5.31 21.91
N LYS A 206 5.03 5.55 21.55
CA LYS A 206 4.04 4.47 21.44
C LYS A 206 4.17 3.76 20.10
N TYR A 207 4.14 2.42 20.13
CA TYR A 207 4.14 1.60 18.93
C TYR A 207 3.19 0.40 19.06
N PRO A 208 2.44 0.04 18.01
CA PRO A 208 1.60 -1.15 18.04
C PRO A 208 2.47 -2.39 17.98
N SER A 209 2.16 -3.41 18.80
CA SER A 209 2.84 -4.70 18.72
C SER A 209 2.22 -5.64 17.68
N ALA A 210 1.03 -5.34 17.18
CA ALA A 210 0.44 -6.02 16.03
C ALA A 210 -0.05 -5.00 14.97
N ILE A 211 0.28 -5.28 13.71
CA ILE A 211 -0.14 -4.52 12.53
C ILE A 211 -0.79 -5.49 11.57
N VAL A 212 -1.98 -5.17 11.05
CA VAL A 212 -2.63 -5.93 9.98
C VAL A 212 -3.11 -4.96 8.91
N GLN A 213 -2.70 -5.17 7.67
CA GLN A 213 -3.22 -4.45 6.52
C GLN A 213 -4.05 -5.37 5.65
N THR A 214 -5.24 -4.91 5.26
CA THR A 214 -6.20 -5.64 4.43
C THR A 214 -6.44 -4.89 3.13
N ARG A 215 -6.50 -5.64 2.02
CA ARG A 215 -6.90 -5.15 0.69
C ARG A 215 -7.73 -6.21 -0.02
N GLY A 216 -8.79 -5.79 -0.73
CA GLY A 216 -9.67 -6.72 -1.45
C GLY A 216 -10.35 -7.75 -0.53
N GLY A 217 -10.59 -7.37 0.75
CA GLY A 217 -11.28 -8.22 1.73
C GLY A 217 -10.39 -9.20 2.51
N TRP A 218 -9.10 -9.31 2.20
CA TRP A 218 -8.17 -10.22 2.91
C TRP A 218 -6.85 -9.51 3.29
N PRO A 219 -6.13 -10.01 4.33
CA PRO A 219 -4.84 -9.45 4.72
C PRO A 219 -3.85 -9.46 3.56
N THR A 220 -3.13 -8.35 3.36
CA THR A 220 -1.99 -8.22 2.44
C THR A 220 -0.67 -8.05 3.18
N PHE A 221 -0.70 -7.67 4.46
CA PHE A 221 0.46 -7.60 5.33
C PHE A 221 0.03 -7.83 6.77
N ASP A 222 0.83 -8.59 7.54
CA ASP A 222 0.76 -8.59 9.00
C ASP A 222 2.16 -8.50 9.59
N ALA A 223 2.28 -7.91 10.78
CA ALA A 223 3.53 -7.90 11.53
C ALA A 223 3.30 -7.96 13.04
N GLN A 224 4.22 -8.65 13.71
CA GLN A 224 4.41 -8.66 15.15
C GLN A 224 5.66 -7.84 15.47
N ILE A 225 5.48 -6.71 16.15
CA ILE A 225 6.55 -5.74 16.43
C ILE A 225 7.10 -5.99 17.83
N LEU A 226 8.41 -6.20 17.89
CA LEU A 226 9.15 -6.46 19.12
C LEU A 226 9.69 -5.17 19.74
N GLY A 227 10.02 -4.17 18.91
CA GLY A 227 10.52 -2.88 19.37
C GLY A 227 10.51 -1.81 18.28
N ALA A 228 10.53 -0.56 18.71
CA ALA A 228 10.58 0.62 17.84
C ALA A 228 11.47 1.70 18.47
N HIS A 229 12.21 2.43 17.64
CA HIS A 229 13.09 3.52 18.04
C HIS A 229 12.80 4.76 17.20
N ALA A 230 12.59 5.89 17.89
CA ALA A 230 12.49 7.20 17.27
C ALA A 230 13.88 7.70 16.90
N ASN A 231 13.98 8.38 15.76
CA ASN A 231 15.17 9.14 15.34
C ASN A 231 16.50 8.36 15.50
N PRO A 232 16.63 7.14 14.95
CA PRO A 232 17.86 6.36 15.09
C PRO A 232 19.07 7.14 14.55
N GLU A 233 20.15 7.18 15.33
CA GLU A 233 21.40 7.87 14.94
C GLU A 233 22.00 7.33 13.64
N ASN A 234 21.83 6.04 13.39
CA ASN A 234 22.28 5.34 12.19
C ASN A 234 21.26 5.34 11.03
N LEU A 235 20.36 6.34 10.96
CA LEU A 235 19.31 6.44 9.95
C LEU A 235 19.81 6.22 8.52
N SER A 236 20.93 6.85 8.14
CA SER A 236 21.50 6.71 6.78
C SER A 236 21.85 5.27 6.44
N ALA A 237 22.39 4.51 7.40
CA ALA A 237 22.69 3.09 7.22
C ALA A 237 21.40 2.25 7.15
N LEU A 238 20.43 2.55 8.01
CA LEU A 238 19.13 1.86 8.03
C LEU A 238 18.29 2.10 6.76
N MET A 239 18.49 3.23 6.09
CA MET A 239 17.85 3.60 4.81
C MET A 239 18.65 3.16 3.58
N THR A 240 19.78 2.50 3.75
CA THR A 240 20.56 1.94 2.64
C THR A 240 20.07 0.52 2.34
N PRO A 241 19.47 0.26 1.15
CA PRO A 241 18.99 -1.07 0.80
C PRO A 241 20.17 -2.05 0.70
N PRO A 242 19.97 -3.33 1.09
CA PRO A 242 21.00 -4.34 0.91
C PRO A 242 21.30 -4.51 -0.60
N PRO A 243 22.54 -4.89 -0.97
CA PRO A 243 22.87 -5.15 -2.36
C PRO A 243 21.97 -6.26 -2.92
N PRO A 244 21.52 -6.15 -4.18
CA PRO A 244 20.72 -7.20 -4.79
C PRO A 244 21.51 -8.52 -4.81
N PRO A 245 20.88 -9.67 -4.57
CA PRO A 245 21.54 -10.95 -4.71
C PRO A 245 22.10 -11.13 -6.13
N PRO A 246 23.27 -11.76 -6.31
CA PRO A 246 23.78 -12.08 -7.65
C PRO A 246 22.74 -12.88 -8.44
N GLY A 247 22.28 -12.35 -9.58
CA GLY A 247 21.32 -13.02 -10.46
C GLY A 247 19.84 -12.89 -10.10
N ALA A 248 19.47 -12.12 -9.07
CA ALA A 248 18.07 -11.85 -8.75
C ALA A 248 17.54 -10.67 -9.58
N GLY A 249 16.82 -10.96 -10.65
CA GLY A 249 15.94 -9.97 -11.29
C GLY A 249 14.92 -9.49 -10.27
N GLY A 250 14.85 -8.17 -10.06
CA GLY A 250 13.98 -7.54 -9.07
C GLY A 250 12.54 -8.04 -9.22
N GLY A 251 12.10 -8.86 -8.27
CA GLY A 251 10.69 -9.18 -8.13
C GLY A 251 9.94 -7.91 -7.72
N PRO A 252 8.68 -7.74 -8.16
CA PRO A 252 7.88 -6.62 -7.71
C PRO A 252 7.75 -6.65 -6.17
N PRO A 253 7.73 -5.49 -5.50
CA PRO A 253 7.49 -5.43 -4.07
C PRO A 253 6.16 -6.15 -3.75
N PRO A 254 6.15 -7.11 -2.81
CA PRO A 254 4.92 -7.80 -2.43
C PRO A 254 3.89 -6.80 -1.87
N GLY A 255 2.64 -6.86 -2.35
CA GLY A 255 1.54 -6.01 -1.88
C GLY A 255 1.35 -4.68 -2.62
N GLY A 256 2.32 -4.26 -3.44
CA GLY A 256 2.06 -3.23 -4.45
C GLY A 256 1.12 -3.76 -5.53
N PRO A 257 0.32 -2.90 -6.20
CA PRO A 257 -0.28 -3.32 -7.46
C PRO A 257 0.85 -3.85 -8.36
N PRO A 258 0.62 -4.93 -9.13
CA PRO A 258 1.61 -5.34 -10.12
C PRO A 258 1.98 -4.09 -10.94
N PRO A 259 3.27 -3.89 -11.28
CA PRO A 259 3.65 -2.80 -12.17
C PRO A 259 2.68 -2.79 -13.34
N ALA A 260 2.20 -1.59 -13.71
CA ALA A 260 1.24 -1.43 -14.79
C ALA A 260 1.70 -2.32 -15.95
N PRO A 261 0.86 -3.26 -16.42
CA PRO A 261 1.28 -4.20 -17.44
C PRO A 261 1.84 -3.37 -18.61
N PRO A 262 3.00 -3.73 -19.18
CA PRO A 262 3.56 -2.99 -20.30
C PRO A 262 2.46 -2.79 -21.34
N ALA A 263 2.42 -1.58 -21.93
CA ALA A 263 1.39 -1.20 -22.88
C ALA A 263 1.17 -2.33 -23.89
N ALA A 264 -0.08 -2.71 -24.08
CA ALA A 264 -0.40 -3.83 -24.94
C ALA A 264 0.06 -3.50 -26.37
N ALA A 265 1.04 -4.24 -26.87
CA ALA A 265 1.59 -4.07 -28.20
C ALA A 265 1.21 -5.29 -29.05
N SER A 266 0.53 -5.05 -30.17
CA SER A 266 0.19 -6.08 -31.14
C SER A 266 1.30 -6.25 -32.18
N GLU A 267 1.85 -7.45 -32.27
CA GLU A 267 2.78 -7.89 -33.29
C GLU A 267 2.04 -8.83 -34.26
N ARG A 268 2.01 -8.52 -35.56
CA ARG A 268 1.41 -9.41 -36.57
C ARG A 268 2.36 -10.56 -36.85
N LEU A 269 1.91 -11.80 -36.60
CA LEU A 269 2.68 -13.02 -36.88
C LEU A 269 2.37 -13.58 -38.28
N ALA A 270 1.12 -13.42 -38.74
CA ALA A 270 0.65 -13.79 -40.08
C ALA A 270 -0.61 -13.00 -40.44
N ASN A 271 -1.18 -13.21 -41.64
CA ASN A 271 -2.49 -12.65 -42.00
C ASN A 271 -3.57 -13.11 -41.01
N GLY A 272 -4.27 -12.17 -40.38
CA GLY A 272 -5.29 -12.47 -39.38
C GLY A 272 -4.75 -13.09 -38.09
N VAL A 273 -3.43 -13.14 -37.85
CA VAL A 273 -2.85 -13.74 -36.63
C VAL A 273 -1.92 -12.74 -35.96
N TYR A 274 -2.23 -12.40 -34.71
CA TYR A 274 -1.55 -11.37 -33.94
C TYR A 274 -1.12 -11.91 -32.58
N ARG A 275 0.10 -11.58 -32.19
CA ARG A 275 0.58 -11.73 -30.81
C ARG A 275 0.36 -10.41 -30.10
N ILE A 276 -0.43 -10.43 -29.04
CA ILE A 276 -0.61 -9.28 -28.15
C ILE A 276 0.36 -9.48 -26.99
N THR A 277 1.31 -8.57 -26.87
CA THR A 277 2.29 -8.52 -25.79
C THR A 277 1.94 -7.44 -24.79
N GLY A 278 2.32 -7.60 -23.54
CA GLY A 278 1.99 -6.71 -22.43
C GLY A 278 2.32 -7.40 -21.11
N GLY A 279 1.48 -7.24 -20.08
CA GLY A 279 1.61 -8.00 -18.81
C GLY A 279 1.47 -9.52 -18.96
N TYR A 280 0.72 -9.97 -19.98
CA TYR A 280 0.59 -11.36 -20.43
C TYR A 280 0.77 -11.42 -21.96
N VAL A 281 1.00 -12.61 -22.51
CA VAL A 281 1.07 -12.83 -23.96
C VAL A 281 -0.23 -13.51 -24.39
N ALA A 282 -1.03 -12.85 -25.24
CA ALA A 282 -2.21 -13.43 -25.85
C ALA A 282 -2.01 -13.62 -27.37
N LEU A 283 -2.73 -14.59 -27.95
CA LEU A 283 -2.83 -14.78 -29.40
C LEU A 283 -4.24 -14.37 -29.85
N ALA A 284 -4.34 -13.44 -30.78
CA ALA A 284 -5.58 -13.11 -31.46
C ALA A 284 -5.57 -13.69 -32.87
N VAL A 285 -6.65 -14.40 -33.23
CA VAL A 285 -6.88 -14.95 -34.57
C VAL A 285 -8.18 -14.38 -35.09
N GLU A 286 -8.10 -13.66 -36.20
CA GLU A 286 -9.21 -13.07 -36.92
C GLU A 286 -9.83 -14.11 -37.86
N PHE A 287 -11.13 -14.31 -37.69
CA PHE A 287 -12.00 -15.05 -38.60
C PHE A 287 -12.98 -14.07 -39.25
N ASN A 288 -13.70 -14.51 -40.28
CA ASN A 288 -14.60 -13.63 -41.05
C ASN A 288 -15.74 -13.01 -40.21
N ASP A 289 -16.10 -13.65 -39.09
CA ASP A 289 -17.26 -13.32 -38.26
C ASP A 289 -16.91 -13.07 -36.78
N HIS A 290 -15.68 -13.38 -36.35
CA HIS A 290 -15.25 -13.19 -34.97
C HIS A 290 -13.73 -13.09 -34.84
N ILE A 291 -13.27 -12.66 -33.65
CA ILE A 291 -11.87 -12.73 -33.25
C ILE A 291 -11.79 -13.71 -32.09
N LEU A 292 -10.98 -14.76 -32.24
CA LEU A 292 -10.63 -15.65 -31.15
C LEU A 292 -9.43 -15.07 -30.39
N ILE A 293 -9.57 -14.85 -29.09
CA ILE A 293 -8.47 -14.46 -28.21
C ILE A 293 -8.11 -15.65 -27.31
N PHE A 294 -6.86 -16.08 -27.37
CA PHE A 294 -6.31 -17.14 -26.54
C PHE A 294 -5.25 -16.58 -25.59
N GLU A 295 -5.49 -16.68 -24.28
CA GLU A 295 -4.57 -16.25 -23.23
C GLU A 295 -4.07 -17.48 -22.43
N PRO A 296 -2.83 -17.95 -22.65
CA PRO A 296 -2.25 -19.01 -21.85
C PRO A 296 -1.83 -18.51 -20.46
N PRO A 297 -1.89 -19.37 -19.42
CA PRO A 297 -1.39 -19.03 -18.09
C PRO A 297 0.11 -18.69 -18.13
N ALA A 298 0.48 -17.66 -17.38
CA ALA A 298 1.72 -16.88 -17.51
C ALA A 298 3.05 -17.64 -17.45
N ARG A 299 3.07 -18.89 -16.97
CA ARG A 299 4.28 -19.71 -16.89
C ARG A 299 3.97 -21.20 -17.03
N THR A 300 3.96 -21.71 -18.26
CA THR A 300 4.23 -23.13 -18.48
C THR A 300 5.26 -23.31 -19.59
N LYS A 301 6.46 -23.80 -19.25
CA LYS A 301 7.39 -24.42 -20.22
C LYS A 301 6.84 -25.79 -20.68
N ARG A 302 5.55 -25.88 -21.00
CA ARG A 302 4.89 -27.14 -21.41
C ARG A 302 3.79 -26.89 -22.43
N ALA A 303 4.15 -26.29 -23.56
CA ALA A 303 3.59 -26.75 -24.83
C ALA A 303 4.54 -27.83 -25.36
N ARG A 304 4.25 -29.10 -25.05
CA ARG A 304 4.97 -30.22 -25.67
C ARG A 304 4.71 -30.12 -27.17
N ARG A 305 5.73 -29.76 -27.95
CA ARG A 305 5.68 -29.77 -29.42
C ARG A 305 5.41 -31.21 -29.87
N ARG A 306 4.14 -31.58 -30.04
CA ARG A 306 3.77 -32.79 -30.79
C ARG A 306 3.86 -32.42 -32.27
N SER A 307 5.07 -32.42 -32.81
CA SER A 307 5.24 -32.59 -34.25
C SER A 307 4.90 -34.05 -34.57
N SER A 308 3.70 -34.29 -35.10
CA SER A 308 3.42 -35.56 -35.78
C SER A 308 4.29 -35.60 -37.04
N PRO A 309 5.10 -36.65 -37.27
CA PRO A 309 5.74 -36.79 -38.56
C PRO A 309 4.64 -37.03 -39.59
N ARG A 310 4.61 -36.22 -40.65
CA ARG A 310 3.90 -36.60 -41.88
C ARG A 310 4.50 -37.93 -42.34
N ARG A 311 3.71 -39.00 -42.31
CA ARG A 311 4.00 -40.18 -43.12
C ARG A 311 3.71 -39.79 -44.56
N SER A 312 4.76 -39.71 -45.36
CA SER A 312 4.68 -39.80 -46.81
C SER A 312 4.11 -41.16 -47.17
N ALA A 313 3.04 -41.17 -47.95
CA ALA A 313 2.69 -42.23 -48.88
C ALA A 313 2.40 -41.54 -50.22
#